data_AF-A0A0Q6SYK2-F1
#
_entry.id   AF-A0A0Q6SYK2-F1
#
_cell.length_a   1.000
_cell.length_b   1.000
_cell.length_c   1.000
_cell.angle_alpha   90.00
_cell.angle_beta   90.00
_cell.angle_gamma   90.00
#
_symmetry.space_group_name_H-M   'P 1'
#
loop_
_entity.id
_entity.type
_entity.pdbx_description
1 polymer ?
#
loop_
_entity_poly.entity_id
_entity_poly.type
_entity_poly.pdbx_seq_one_letter_code
_entity_poly.pdbx_strand_id
1 'polypeptide(L)'
;MARVTVEDCIDKVDNRFELVLLASHRARLISQGAAITIDRDNDKNPVVALREIADETLSPGDLKEDLIHSLQKHVEVDEPEPDPASLIANEAAAVFAEQADDEDQPEVVTFDRMSEEELLAGIEGLVPPEKSDDY
;
A
#
# COMPACT_ATOMS: atom_id res chain seq x y z
N MET A 1 15.55 40.26 -13.81
CA MET A 1 14.57 40.41 -12.71
C MET A 1 13.22 40.59 -13.36
N ALA A 2 12.59 39.47 -13.63
CA ALA A 2 11.27 39.43 -14.23
C ALA A 2 10.25 40.01 -13.23
N ARG A 3 9.34 40.84 -13.74
CA ARG A 3 8.23 41.37 -12.95
C ARG A 3 7.16 40.28 -12.88
N VAL A 4 7.25 39.38 -11.90
CA VAL A 4 6.16 38.44 -11.61
C VAL A 4 5.06 39.19 -10.87
N THR A 5 3.81 39.02 -11.30
CA THR A 5 2.67 39.58 -10.56
C THR A 5 2.01 38.47 -9.75
N VAL A 6 1.39 38.84 -8.63
CA VAL A 6 0.68 37.85 -7.79
C VAL A 6 -0.56 37.34 -8.52
N GLU A 7 -1.10 38.11 -9.46
CA GLU A 7 -2.22 37.71 -10.31
C GLU A 7 -1.91 36.44 -11.10
N ASP A 8 -0.71 36.33 -11.68
CA ASP A 8 -0.29 35.17 -12.48
C ASP A 8 -0.32 33.85 -11.69
N CYS A 9 -0.16 33.92 -10.37
CA CYS A 9 -0.14 32.76 -9.48
C CYS A 9 -1.50 32.44 -8.85
N ILE A 10 -2.34 33.46 -8.64
CA ILE A 10 -3.66 33.29 -7.98
C ILE A 10 -4.61 32.46 -8.85
N ASP A 11 -4.50 32.55 -10.17
CA ASP A 11 -5.30 31.73 -11.08
C ASP A 11 -5.03 30.22 -10.96
N LYS A 12 -3.90 29.83 -10.33
CA LYS A 12 -3.48 28.43 -10.16
C LYS A 12 -3.68 27.95 -8.72
N VAL A 13 -3.58 28.88 -7.75
CA VAL A 13 -3.77 28.62 -6.32
C VAL A 13 -4.66 29.71 -5.74
N ASP A 14 -5.94 29.40 -5.56
CA ASP A 14 -6.95 30.34 -5.08
C ASP A 14 -6.60 30.96 -3.72
N ASN A 15 -5.98 30.16 -2.84
CA ASN A 15 -5.60 30.59 -1.51
C ASN A 15 -4.21 31.23 -1.50
N ARG A 16 -4.17 32.55 -1.29
CA ARG A 16 -2.93 33.34 -1.20
C ARG A 16 -1.97 32.86 -0.11
N PHE A 17 -2.47 32.35 1.01
CA PHE A 17 -1.60 31.81 2.07
C PHE A 17 -1.00 30.47 1.67
N GLU A 18 -1.77 29.63 0.98
CA GLU A 18 -1.29 28.35 0.44
C GLU A 18 -0.23 28.59 -0.64
N LEU A 19 -0.45 29.56 -1.54
CA LEU A 19 0.55 29.98 -2.52
C LEU A 19 1.89 30.33 -1.87
N VAL A 20 1.87 31.14 -0.80
CA VAL A 20 3.09 31.51 -0.07
C VAL A 20 3.75 30.28 0.55
N LEU A 21 2.97 29.35 1.09
CA LEU A 21 3.47 28.12 1.71
C LEU A 21 4.17 27.22 0.67
N LEU A 22 3.52 26.96 -0.46
CA LEU A 22 4.03 26.14 -1.55
C LEU A 22 5.28 26.76 -2.20
N ALA A 23 5.24 28.06 -2.50
CA ALA A 23 6.37 28.77 -3.07
C ALA A 23 7.58 28.79 -2.10
N SER A 24 7.33 28.91 -0.79
CA SER A 24 8.39 28.84 0.23
C SER A 24 9.02 27.45 0.31
N HIS A 25 8.20 26.40 0.28
CA HIS A 25 8.67 25.01 0.24
C HIS A 25 9.54 24.78 -1.00
N ARG A 26 9.04 25.15 -2.19
CA ARG A 26 9.75 25.02 -3.45
C ARG A 26 11.06 25.81 -3.47
N ALA A 27 11.05 27.06 -2.99
CA ALA A 27 12.26 27.88 -2.89
C ALA A 27 13.33 27.24 -1.99
N ARG A 28 12.92 26.52 -0.94
CA ARG A 28 13.83 25.78 -0.06
C ARG A 28 14.44 24.57 -0.77
N LEU A 29 13.65 23.82 -1.55
CA LEU A 29 14.16 22.71 -2.38
C LEU A 29 15.21 23.21 -3.38
N ILE A 30 14.93 24.32 -4.07
CA ILE A 30 15.91 24.94 -4.99
C ILE A 30 17.19 25.34 -4.24
N SER A 31 17.04 25.88 -3.02
CA SER A 31 18.19 26.24 -2.17
C SER A 31 19.01 25.02 -1.73
N GLN A 32 18.41 23.84 -1.66
CA GLN A 32 19.07 22.56 -1.38
C GLN A 32 19.67 21.90 -2.63
N GLY A 33 19.52 22.52 -3.81
CA GLY A 33 20.09 22.03 -5.07
C GLY A 33 19.09 21.32 -5.99
N ALA A 34 17.79 21.38 -5.70
CA ALA A 34 16.78 20.87 -6.64
C ALA A 34 16.88 21.60 -7.99
N ALA A 35 16.75 20.85 -9.08
CA ALA A 35 16.78 21.40 -10.43
C ALA A 35 15.59 22.34 -10.65
N ILE A 36 15.85 23.46 -11.33
CA ILE A 36 14.83 24.41 -11.78
C ILE A 36 14.34 24.01 -13.18
N THR A 37 13.06 24.23 -13.43
CA THR A 37 12.39 23.89 -14.70
C THR A 37 12.33 25.06 -15.67
N ILE A 38 12.63 26.27 -15.19
CA ILE A 38 12.64 27.51 -15.95
C ILE A 38 14.02 28.16 -15.96
N ASP A 39 14.29 29.01 -16.94
CA ASP A 39 15.55 29.75 -17.02
C ASP A 39 15.64 30.84 -15.93
N ARG A 40 16.85 31.00 -15.39
CA ARG A 40 17.12 31.86 -14.25
C ARG A 40 17.49 33.28 -14.70
N ASP A 41 16.51 34.17 -14.75
CA ASP A 41 16.70 35.60 -15.10
C ASP A 41 17.24 36.45 -13.92
N ASN A 42 18.38 36.04 -13.33
CA ASN A 42 18.94 36.63 -12.11
C ASN A 42 17.96 36.67 -10.92
N ASP A 43 16.91 35.86 -10.97
CA ASP A 43 15.87 35.80 -9.96
C ASP A 43 16.34 34.99 -8.74
N LYS A 44 15.86 35.41 -7.56
CA LYS A 44 16.06 34.68 -6.30
C LYS A 44 15.15 33.45 -6.25
N ASN A 45 15.52 32.45 -5.46
CA ASN A 45 14.77 31.18 -5.37
C ASN A 45 13.25 31.36 -5.12
N PRO A 46 12.77 32.30 -4.28
CA PRO A 46 11.33 32.54 -4.14
C PRO A 46 10.65 33.04 -5.42
N VAL A 47 11.32 33.88 -6.20
CA VAL A 47 10.77 34.42 -7.45
C VAL A 47 10.78 33.35 -8.54
N VAL A 48 11.83 32.52 -8.59
CA VAL A 48 11.89 31.35 -9.48
C VAL A 48 10.75 30.39 -9.16
N ALA A 49 10.51 30.07 -7.88
CA ALA A 49 9.42 29.19 -7.47
C ALA A 49 8.03 29.72 -7.88
N LEU A 50 7.78 31.03 -7.71
CA LEU A 50 6.52 31.65 -8.14
C LEU A 50 6.35 31.58 -9.67
N ARG A 51 7.43 31.75 -10.42
CA ARG A 51 7.40 31.62 -11.89
C ARG A 51 7.15 30.19 -12.34
N GLU A 52 7.74 29.19 -11.68
CA GLU A 52 7.44 27.77 -11.98
C GLU A 52 5.96 27.42 -11.75
N ILE A 53 5.33 28.02 -10.73
CA ILE A 53 3.89 27.87 -10.47
C ILE A 53 3.05 28.63 -11.52
N ALA A 54 3.45 29.85 -11.88
CA ALA A 54 2.73 30.67 -12.86
C ALA A 54 2.78 30.10 -14.29
N ASP A 55 3.93 29.53 -14.66
CA ASP A 55 4.20 28.90 -15.96
C ASP A 55 3.70 27.44 -16.01
N GLU A 56 3.10 26.94 -14.93
CA GLU A 56 2.56 25.56 -14.79
C GLU A 56 3.58 24.45 -15.09
N THR A 57 4.88 24.75 -14.96
CA THR A 57 5.94 23.74 -15.10
C THR A 57 5.97 22.78 -13.91
N LEU A 58 5.40 23.20 -12.78
CA LEU A 58 5.13 22.38 -11.61
C LEU A 58 3.68 22.56 -11.21
N SER A 59 2.99 21.44 -10.97
CA SER A 59 1.61 21.50 -10.50
C SER A 59 1.57 21.88 -9.01
N PRO A 60 0.65 22.76 -8.58
CA PRO A 60 0.47 23.07 -7.16
C PRO A 60 0.09 21.84 -6.32
N GLY A 61 -0.61 20.88 -6.94
CA GLY A 61 -0.99 19.62 -6.30
C GLY A 61 0.23 18.78 -5.93
N ASP A 62 1.15 18.58 -6.87
CA ASP A 62 2.38 17.80 -6.61
C ASP A 62 3.24 18.48 -5.54
N LEU A 63 3.37 19.82 -5.61
CA LEU A 63 4.09 20.60 -4.59
C LEU A 63 3.47 20.47 -3.19
N LYS A 64 2.15 20.30 -3.11
CA LYS A 64 1.41 20.10 -1.87
C LYS A 64 1.65 18.71 -1.31
N GLU A 65 1.55 17.68 -2.14
CA GLU A 65 1.85 16.30 -1.72
C GLU A 65 3.31 16.16 -1.26
N ASP A 66 4.25 16.74 -2.00
CA ASP A 66 5.67 16.79 -1.61
C ASP A 66 5.86 17.48 -0.26
N LEU A 67 5.16 18.60 -0.03
CA LEU A 67 5.21 19.31 1.24
C LEU A 67 4.62 18.44 2.38
N ILE A 68 3.50 17.77 2.15
CA ILE A 68 2.87 16.87 3.13
C ILE A 68 3.84 15.75 3.50
N HIS A 69 4.41 15.07 2.50
CA HIS A 69 5.40 14.01 2.70
C HIS A 69 6.63 14.52 3.46
N SER A 70 7.11 15.73 3.18
CA SER A 70 8.26 16.31 3.90
C SER A 70 8.02 16.52 5.41
N LEU A 71 6.75 16.64 5.82
CA LEU A 71 6.34 16.87 7.20
C LEU A 71 5.92 15.58 7.93
N GLN A 72 5.49 14.55 7.18
CA GLN A 72 5.13 13.23 7.72
C GLN A 72 6.38 12.42 8.09
N LYS A 73 6.87 12.61 9.32
CA LYS A 73 8.06 11.90 9.83
C LYS A 73 7.81 10.43 10.22
N HIS A 74 6.56 10.08 10.51
CA HIS A 74 6.16 8.72 10.85
C HIS A 74 4.92 8.39 10.02
N VAL A 75 5.10 7.47 9.08
CA VAL A 75 4.00 6.84 8.34
C VAL A 75 3.76 5.53 9.07
N GLU A 76 2.59 5.37 9.68
CA GLU A 76 2.18 4.08 10.22
C GLU A 76 2.08 3.12 9.04
N VAL A 77 2.99 2.15 8.99
CA VAL A 77 2.91 1.06 8.02
C VAL A 77 1.68 0.27 8.44
N ASP A 78 0.62 0.35 7.64
CA ASP A 78 -0.56 -0.49 7.79
C ASP A 78 -0.06 -1.94 7.69
N GLU A 79 0.09 -2.63 8.82
CA GLU A 79 0.48 -4.02 8.82
C GLU A 79 -0.61 -4.77 8.05
N PRO A 80 -0.26 -5.56 7.03
CA PRO A 80 -1.27 -6.33 6.32
C PRO A 80 -1.96 -7.20 7.35
N GLU A 81 -3.28 -7.02 7.51
CA GLU A 81 -4.07 -7.91 8.36
C GLU A 81 -3.75 -9.35 7.94
N PRO A 82 -3.38 -10.23 8.88
CA PRO A 82 -3.01 -11.58 8.54
C PRO A 82 -4.19 -12.23 7.83
N ASP A 83 -3.96 -12.71 6.60
CA ASP A 83 -4.94 -13.47 5.84
C ASP A 83 -5.52 -14.57 6.75
N PRO A 84 -6.85 -14.75 6.82
CA PRO A 84 -7.45 -15.82 7.63
C PRO A 84 -6.81 -17.19 7.37
N ALA A 85 -6.31 -17.46 6.17
CA ALA A 85 -5.57 -18.69 5.88
C ALA A 85 -4.25 -18.82 6.68
N SER A 86 -3.55 -17.71 6.91
CA SER A 86 -2.30 -17.66 7.70
C SER A 86 -2.57 -17.78 9.20
N LEU A 87 -3.69 -17.23 9.69
CA LEU A 87 -4.13 -17.41 11.07
C LEU A 87 -4.46 -18.87 11.36
N ILE A 88 -5.23 -19.52 10.48
CA ILE A 88 -5.59 -20.94 10.61
C ILE A 88 -4.35 -21.83 10.54
N ALA A 89 -3.40 -21.55 9.65
CA ALA A 89 -2.16 -22.31 9.55
C ALA A 89 -1.30 -22.19 10.81
N ASN A 90 -1.23 -21.00 11.43
CA ASN A 90 -0.52 -20.79 12.68
C ASN A 90 -1.22 -21.43 13.89
N GLU A 91 -2.55 -21.38 13.96
CA GLU A 91 -3.30 -22.10 14.99
C GLU A 91 -3.13 -23.62 14.85
N ALA A 92 -3.20 -24.16 13.64
CA ALA A 92 -2.94 -25.57 13.40
C ALA A 92 -1.51 -25.95 13.85
N ALA A 93 -0.49 -25.17 13.49
CA ALA A 93 0.88 -25.43 13.89
C ALA A 93 1.09 -25.35 15.42
N ALA A 94 0.39 -24.45 16.11
CA ALA A 94 0.43 -24.36 17.58
C ALA A 94 -0.24 -25.57 18.25
N VAL A 95 -1.38 -26.03 17.72
CA VAL A 95 -2.08 -27.24 18.21
C VAL A 95 -1.22 -28.50 17.99
N PHE A 96 -0.53 -28.60 16.85
CA PHE A 96 0.40 -29.70 16.57
C PHE A 96 1.63 -29.69 17.50
N ALA A 97 2.10 -28.52 17.93
CA ALA A 97 3.22 -28.40 18.86
C ALA A 97 2.82 -28.76 20.31
N GLU A 98 1.59 -28.46 20.73
CA GLU A 98 1.06 -28.87 22.05
C GLU A 98 0.71 -30.36 22.11
N GLN A 99 0.41 -31.01 20.98
CA GLN A 99 0.11 -32.45 20.92
C GLN A 99 1.35 -33.36 20.89
N ALA A 100 2.55 -32.81 20.77
CA ALA A 100 3.78 -33.60 20.66
C ALA A 100 4.38 -34.03 22.02
N ASP A 101 3.77 -33.63 23.15
CA ASP A 101 4.31 -33.87 24.51
C ASP A 101 3.45 -34.81 25.39
N ASP A 102 2.41 -35.45 24.83
CA ASP A 102 1.55 -36.38 25.56
C ASP A 102 1.54 -37.76 24.86
N GLU A 103 2.37 -38.69 25.33
CA GLU A 103 2.56 -40.04 24.76
C GLU A 103 1.42 -41.04 25.07
N ASP A 104 0.28 -40.63 25.63
CA ASP A 104 -0.78 -41.59 26.04
C ASP A 104 -2.23 -41.04 25.93
N GLN A 105 -2.85 -41.02 24.72
CA GLN A 105 -4.27 -41.38 24.45
C GLN A 105 -4.80 -41.18 22.99
N PRO A 106 -6.00 -41.71 22.64
CA PRO A 106 -6.25 -42.52 21.44
C PRO A 106 -6.52 -41.71 20.16
N GLU A 107 -6.46 -42.41 19.03
CA GLU A 107 -6.72 -41.93 17.67
C GLU A 107 -7.76 -40.79 17.58
N VAL A 108 -7.26 -39.56 17.45
CA VAL A 108 -8.05 -38.44 16.97
C VAL A 108 -8.21 -38.63 15.46
N VAL A 109 -9.37 -39.13 15.04
CA VAL A 109 -9.73 -39.21 13.62
C VAL A 109 -9.74 -37.80 13.05
N THR A 110 -8.69 -37.44 12.30
CA THR A 110 -8.59 -36.18 11.57
C THR A 110 -9.27 -36.36 10.22
N PHE A 111 -10.46 -35.77 10.07
CA PHE A 111 -11.39 -36.06 8.98
C PHE A 111 -11.06 -35.42 7.62
N ASP A 112 -9.84 -34.93 7.37
CA ASP A 112 -9.57 -34.14 6.15
C ASP A 112 -8.28 -34.47 5.38
N ARG A 113 -7.64 -35.62 5.63
CA ARG A 113 -6.65 -36.21 4.71
C ARG A 113 -6.65 -37.73 4.78
N MET A 114 -7.68 -38.35 4.23
CA MET A 114 -7.58 -39.77 3.89
C MET A 114 -6.60 -39.90 2.72
N SER A 115 -5.61 -40.79 2.82
CA SER A 115 -4.72 -41.06 1.71
C SER A 115 -5.49 -41.71 0.56
N GLU A 116 -5.04 -41.54 -0.68
CA GLU A 116 -5.72 -42.05 -1.87
C GLU A 116 -5.97 -43.57 -1.80
N GLU A 117 -5.05 -44.29 -1.16
CA GLU A 117 -5.11 -45.72 -0.86
C GLU A 117 -6.22 -46.09 0.14
N GLU A 118 -6.50 -45.23 1.13
CA GLU A 118 -7.57 -45.44 2.11
C GLU A 118 -8.97 -45.18 1.52
N LEU A 119 -9.06 -44.19 0.61
CA LEU A 119 -10.27 -43.94 -0.18
C LEU A 119 -10.56 -45.09 -1.15
N LEU A 120 -9.53 -45.65 -1.80
CA LEU A 120 -9.67 -46.76 -2.74
C LEU A 120 -10.13 -48.04 -2.06
N ALA A 121 -9.59 -48.35 -0.87
CA ALA A 121 -10.01 -49.49 -0.07
C ALA A 121 -11.48 -49.38 0.40
N GLY A 122 -11.93 -48.17 0.74
CA GLY A 122 -13.33 -47.91 1.10
C GLY A 122 -14.31 -48.11 -0.06
N ILE A 123 -13.89 -47.77 -1.29
CA ILE A 123 -14.72 -47.90 -2.50
C ILE A 123 -14.77 -49.37 -2.97
N GLU A 124 -13.70 -50.14 -2.81
CA GLU A 124 -13.65 -51.55 -3.24
C GLU A 124 -14.55 -52.49 -2.42
N GLY A 125 -14.91 -52.08 -1.19
CA GLY A 125 -15.87 -52.78 -0.33
C GLY A 125 -17.35 -52.48 -0.61
N LEU A 126 -17.66 -51.45 -1.42
CA LEU A 126 -19.04 -51.14 -1.79
C LEU A 126 -19.47 -52.02 -2.96
N VAL A 127 -20.27 -53.06 -2.65
CA VAL A 127 -21.01 -53.80 -3.67
C VAL A 127 -21.92 -52.83 -4.42
N PRO A 128 -21.76 -52.66 -5.75
CA PRO A 128 -22.62 -51.78 -6.53
C PRO A 128 -24.08 -52.20 -6.36
N PRO A 129 -25.01 -51.27 -6.09
CA PRO A 129 -26.42 -51.62 -6.00
C PRO A 129 -26.87 -52.19 -7.36
N GLU A 130 -27.52 -53.35 -7.34
CA GLU A 130 -28.08 -53.95 -8.55
C GLU A 130 -29.07 -52.96 -9.17
N LYS A 131 -28.85 -52.70 -10.46
CA LYS A 131 -29.73 -51.90 -11.28
C LYS A 131 -31.10 -52.55 -11.25
N SER A 132 -32.07 -51.91 -10.60
CA SER A 132 -33.48 -52.31 -10.73
C SER A 132 -33.94 -51.96 -12.13
N ASP A 133 -33.70 -52.87 -13.08
CA ASP A 133 -34.41 -52.88 -14.36
C ASP A 133 -35.81 -53.44 -14.07
N ASP A 134 -36.74 -52.58 -13.64
CA ASP A 134 -38.17 -52.88 -13.74
C ASP A 134 -38.92 -51.67 -14.34
N TYR A 135 -39.67 -52.02 -15.37
CA TYR A 135 -40.59 -51.23 -16.18
C TYR A 135 -41.91 -50.98 -15.43
#